data_AF-A0A7M1QZQ9-F1
#
_entry.id   AF-A0A7M1QZQ9-F1
#
_cell.length_a   1.000
_cell.length_b   1.000
_cell.length_c   1.000
_cell.angle_alpha   90.00
_cell.angle_beta   90.00
_cell.angle_gamma   90.00
#
_symmetry.space_group_name_H-M   'P 1'
#
loop_
_entity.id
_entity.type
_entity.pdbx_description
1 polymer ?
#
loop_
_entity_poly.entity_id
_entity_poly.type
_entity_poly.pdbx_seq_one_letter_code
_entity_poly.pdbx_strand_id
1 'polypeptide(L)'
;MALCPFANLEHLITIDAAGRSHAPVRLTLHTAWPGPRKGPLYPRGRPAPNGTYATFYIDLEGTLFQHRDTSLAARADGQGNFGSLSVETADNRDNGPLNDAQLRTFARLWLWVLETHPTVPNQIARPGDLRGMAWHRLGVEGNFGAYNPHDPCTWSRAQTGAVWSTARGKTCPTDAKIRQAVAVQANPHAYVDGGNPASVQPVATSHQAAKPRAIPAANYTAVPTPERAYTRTARPGRTQYYPADYLINDGVWGPGLTTSIQRWLRLIGYYPETEWVIDGDFGPATARALQQWLRNHGYYGQEYLLDGDFGTYSVIGLQSAMRADGLYPVGEYVLDGVCGNVTLEHLQRWMAGDY
;
A
#
# COMPACT_ATOMS: atom_id res chain seq x y z
N MET A 1 -18.04 -14.79 4.45
CA MET A 1 -18.80 -13.77 5.19
C MET A 1 -18.64 -14.00 6.67
N ALA A 2 -17.96 -13.10 7.39
CA ALA A 2 -17.97 -13.12 8.85
C ALA A 2 -18.19 -11.70 9.40
N LEU A 3 -19.30 -11.54 10.11
CA LEU A 3 -19.67 -10.32 10.79
C LEU A 3 -19.34 -10.47 12.27
N CYS A 4 -18.66 -9.47 12.84
CA CYS A 4 -18.25 -9.46 14.23
C CYS A 4 -19.48 -9.29 15.13
N PRO A 5 -19.77 -10.23 16.05
CA PRO A 5 -21.05 -10.28 16.76
C PRO A 5 -21.23 -9.15 17.79
N PHE A 6 -20.17 -8.42 18.11
CA PHE A 6 -20.19 -7.26 19.01
C PHE A 6 -19.87 -5.94 18.29
N ALA A 7 -19.85 -5.94 16.96
CA ALA A 7 -19.77 -4.70 16.18
C ALA A 7 -21.17 -4.14 15.90
N ASN A 8 -21.29 -2.81 15.85
CA ASN A 8 -22.44 -2.16 15.24
C ASN A 8 -22.34 -2.32 13.70
N LEU A 9 -23.42 -2.87 13.12
CA LEU A 9 -23.52 -3.22 11.69
C LEU A 9 -24.44 -2.27 10.89
N GLU A 10 -25.05 -1.26 11.53
CA GLU A 10 -26.00 -0.34 10.88
C GLU A 10 -25.37 0.46 9.73
N HIS A 11 -24.04 0.53 9.72
CA HIS A 11 -23.23 1.28 8.76
C HIS A 11 -22.41 0.38 7.84
N LEU A 12 -22.84 -0.87 7.64
CA LEU A 12 -22.19 -1.80 6.72
C LEU A 12 -22.25 -1.26 5.28
N ILE A 13 -21.08 -1.15 4.65
CA ILE A 13 -20.93 -0.75 3.26
C ILE A 13 -21.20 -1.97 2.38
N THR A 14 -22.37 -1.98 1.74
CA THR A 14 -22.81 -3.03 0.80
C THR A 14 -22.72 -2.60 -0.66
N ILE A 15 -22.75 -1.29 -0.93
CA ILE A 15 -22.69 -0.69 -2.26
C ILE A 15 -21.24 -0.41 -2.69
N ASP A 16 -20.52 -1.46 -3.03
CA ASP A 16 -19.25 -1.38 -3.77
C ASP A 16 -19.31 -2.45 -4.86
N ALA A 17 -19.54 -2.01 -6.11
CA ALA A 17 -19.78 -2.87 -7.28
C ALA A 17 -18.60 -3.80 -7.63
N ALA A 18 -17.45 -3.65 -6.95
CA ALA A 18 -16.24 -4.40 -7.20
C ALA A 18 -15.63 -4.99 -5.92
N GLY A 19 -16.43 -5.32 -4.89
CA GLY A 19 -15.93 -5.96 -3.68
C GLY A 19 -15.10 -7.21 -3.99
N ARG A 20 -13.77 -7.09 -3.94
CA ARG A 20 -12.87 -8.19 -4.28
C ARG A 20 -12.77 -9.10 -3.07
N SER A 21 -13.19 -10.36 -3.23
CA SER A 21 -13.09 -11.37 -2.20
C SER A 21 -11.63 -11.59 -1.78
N HIS A 22 -11.39 -11.80 -0.49
CA HIS A 22 -10.06 -12.15 0.01
C HIS A 22 -10.15 -13.13 1.19
N ALA A 23 -9.03 -13.79 1.49
CA ALA A 23 -8.82 -14.48 2.75
C ALA A 23 -7.93 -13.60 3.63
N PRO A 24 -8.42 -13.10 4.78
CA PRO A 24 -7.62 -12.31 5.70
C PRO A 24 -6.40 -13.08 6.20
N VAL A 25 -5.24 -12.42 6.23
CA VAL A 25 -4.01 -12.96 6.84
C VAL A 25 -3.42 -12.01 7.89
N ARG A 26 -3.99 -10.81 8.03
CA ARG A 26 -3.60 -9.81 9.03
C ARG A 26 -4.77 -8.93 9.47
N LEU A 27 -4.63 -8.35 10.66
CA LEU A 27 -5.40 -7.19 11.14
C LEU A 27 -4.45 -5.99 11.13
N THR A 28 -4.77 -4.94 10.37
CA THR A 28 -3.88 -3.77 10.20
C THR A 28 -4.45 -2.56 10.92
N LEU A 29 -3.69 -2.04 11.89
CA LEU A 29 -4.08 -0.89 12.70
C LEU A 29 -3.80 0.44 11.99
N HIS A 30 -4.80 1.32 12.02
CA HIS A 30 -4.78 2.68 11.52
C HIS A 30 -5.27 3.68 12.58
N THR A 31 -5.12 4.97 12.26
CA THR A 31 -5.69 6.08 13.00
C THR A 31 -6.45 7.00 12.06
N ALA A 32 -7.69 7.33 12.43
CA ALA A 32 -8.56 8.17 11.65
C ALA A 32 -8.42 9.62 12.13
N TRP A 33 -7.64 10.40 11.38
CA TRP A 33 -7.57 11.84 11.56
C TRP A 33 -7.59 12.58 10.21
N PRO A 34 -8.52 13.53 10.01
CA PRO A 34 -9.69 13.79 10.85
C PRO A 34 -10.71 12.64 10.81
N GLY A 35 -11.42 12.41 11.91
CA GLY A 35 -12.47 11.40 12.03
C GLY A 35 -13.46 11.76 13.15
N PRO A 36 -14.63 11.11 13.21
CA PRO A 36 -15.53 11.28 14.35
C PRO A 36 -14.81 10.85 15.64
N ARG A 37 -15.25 11.40 16.77
CA ARG A 37 -14.78 10.96 18.10
C ARG A 37 -15.71 9.93 18.72
N LYS A 38 -16.98 9.97 18.30
CA LYS A 38 -18.08 9.11 18.74
C LYS A 38 -18.92 8.77 17.52
N GLY A 39 -19.40 7.53 17.42
CA GLY A 39 -20.21 7.08 16.31
C GLY A 39 -19.39 6.57 15.12
N PRO A 40 -20.05 6.13 14.03
CA PRO A 40 -19.39 5.46 12.90
C PRO A 40 -18.46 6.40 12.11
N LEU A 41 -17.37 5.87 11.57
CA LEU A 41 -16.53 6.59 10.61
C LEU A 41 -17.29 6.97 9.33
N TYR A 42 -18.24 6.13 8.93
CA TYR A 42 -19.09 6.34 7.75
C TYR A 42 -20.59 6.36 8.12
N PRO A 43 -21.17 7.52 8.47
CA PRO A 43 -22.50 7.62 9.07
C PRO A 43 -23.68 7.15 8.19
N ARG A 44 -23.44 6.84 6.91
CA ARG A 44 -24.48 6.36 5.97
C ARG A 44 -24.16 5.01 5.32
N GLY A 45 -23.17 4.27 5.83
CA GLY A 45 -22.77 2.99 5.24
C GLY A 45 -22.31 3.12 3.79
N ARG A 46 -21.69 4.25 3.43
CA ARG A 46 -21.11 4.49 2.10
C ARG A 46 -19.60 4.73 2.24
N PRO A 47 -18.79 4.33 1.25
CA PRO A 47 -17.38 4.70 1.20
C PRO A 47 -17.19 6.22 1.28
N ALA A 48 -15.97 6.66 1.66
CA ALA A 48 -15.58 8.05 1.45
C ALA A 48 -15.66 8.42 -0.05
N PRO A 49 -15.77 9.71 -0.42
CA PRO A 49 -15.95 10.13 -1.82
C PRO A 49 -14.88 9.63 -2.79
N ASN A 50 -13.66 9.37 -2.30
CA ASN A 50 -12.54 8.80 -3.04
C ASN A 50 -12.55 7.25 -3.09
N GLY A 51 -13.59 6.61 -2.56
CA GLY A 51 -13.72 5.16 -2.48
C GLY A 51 -12.91 4.49 -1.36
N THR A 52 -12.20 5.23 -0.50
CA THR A 52 -11.46 4.62 0.62
C THR A 52 -12.39 4.29 1.78
N TYR A 53 -12.17 3.14 2.42
CA TYR A 53 -12.87 2.74 3.63
C TYR A 53 -12.12 1.63 4.38
N ALA A 54 -12.29 1.57 5.70
CA ALA A 54 -11.75 0.49 6.54
C ALA A 54 -12.77 -0.61 6.81
N THR A 55 -12.30 -1.81 7.19
CA THR A 55 -13.18 -2.91 7.61
C THR A 55 -13.86 -2.59 8.93
N PHE A 56 -13.09 -2.11 9.90
CA PHE A 56 -13.53 -1.79 11.25
C PHE A 56 -13.17 -0.35 11.63
N TYR A 57 -13.88 0.16 12.61
CA TYR A 57 -13.56 1.42 13.27
C TYR A 57 -13.89 1.35 14.76
N ILE A 58 -13.04 1.93 15.60
CA ILE A 58 -13.24 2.03 17.05
C ILE A 58 -13.28 3.50 17.46
N ASP A 59 -14.42 3.95 17.98
CA ASP A 59 -14.57 5.31 18.49
C ASP A 59 -13.92 5.51 19.87
N LEU A 60 -13.91 6.74 20.42
CA LEU A 60 -13.30 7.00 21.73
C LEU A 60 -14.06 6.36 22.90
N GLU A 61 -15.31 5.95 22.71
CA GLU A 61 -16.10 5.24 23.73
C GLU A 61 -15.84 3.72 23.71
N GLY A 62 -15.01 3.25 22.77
CA GLY A 62 -14.72 1.84 22.56
C GLY A 62 -15.81 1.11 21.77
N THR A 63 -16.72 1.82 21.12
CA THR A 63 -17.73 1.21 20.25
C THR A 63 -17.06 0.73 18.97
N LEU A 64 -17.23 -0.57 18.66
CA LEU A 64 -16.76 -1.15 17.42
C LEU A 64 -17.83 -1.00 16.34
N PHE A 65 -17.45 -0.47 15.18
CA PHE A 65 -18.27 -0.43 13.98
C PHE A 65 -17.62 -1.32 12.92
N GLN A 66 -18.44 -2.16 12.26
CA GLN A 66 -17.98 -2.92 11.10
C GLN A 66 -18.60 -2.31 9.84
N HIS A 67 -17.74 -1.76 9.00
CA HIS A 67 -18.14 -1.13 7.75
C HIS A 67 -18.00 -2.08 6.56
N ARG A 68 -17.30 -3.21 6.69
CA ARG A 68 -17.20 -4.21 5.62
C ARG A 68 -17.23 -5.64 6.13
N ASP A 69 -17.87 -6.52 5.38
CA ASP A 69 -17.75 -7.96 5.55
C ASP A 69 -16.28 -8.38 5.41
N THR A 70 -15.77 -9.17 6.36
CA THR A 70 -14.38 -9.64 6.40
C THR A 70 -13.99 -10.60 5.27
N SER A 71 -14.93 -11.08 4.47
CA SER A 71 -14.63 -11.80 3.22
C SER A 71 -14.36 -10.88 2.03
N LEU A 72 -14.58 -9.56 2.19
CA LEU A 72 -14.35 -8.56 1.15
C LEU A 72 -13.25 -7.60 1.61
N ALA A 73 -12.25 -7.40 0.75
CA ALA A 73 -11.19 -6.44 1.04
C ALA A 73 -11.77 -5.01 1.17
N ALA A 74 -11.42 -4.35 2.27
CA ALA A 74 -11.61 -2.91 2.42
C ALA A 74 -10.53 -2.12 1.66
N ARG A 75 -10.67 -0.80 1.57
CA ARG A 75 -9.77 0.08 0.80
C ARG A 75 -9.06 1.10 1.69
N ALA A 76 -8.23 0.62 2.61
CA ALA A 76 -7.49 1.43 3.59
C ALA A 76 -5.96 1.27 3.49
N ASP A 77 -5.48 0.20 2.85
CA ASP A 77 -4.10 -0.28 2.89
C ASP A 77 -3.43 -0.28 1.51
N GLY A 78 -3.94 0.44 0.51
CA GLY A 78 -3.33 0.42 -0.84
C GLY A 78 -3.18 -1.00 -1.40
N GLN A 79 -1.96 -1.43 -1.74
CA GLN A 79 -1.71 -2.81 -2.21
C GLN A 79 -1.92 -3.86 -1.09
N GLY A 80 -1.89 -3.42 0.16
CA GLY A 80 -2.20 -4.22 1.33
C GLY A 80 -3.70 -4.44 1.56
N ASN A 81 -4.61 -3.97 0.70
CA ASN A 81 -6.03 -4.26 0.88
C ASN A 81 -6.33 -5.78 0.88
N PHE A 82 -5.62 -6.54 0.05
CA PHE A 82 -5.75 -7.99 0.02
C PHE A 82 -5.05 -8.64 1.22
N GLY A 83 -5.80 -9.49 1.91
CA GLY A 83 -5.39 -10.13 3.15
C GLY A 83 -5.46 -9.24 4.40
N SER A 84 -5.90 -7.98 4.32
CA SER A 84 -5.99 -7.09 5.49
C SER A 84 -7.41 -6.87 5.97
N LEU A 85 -7.67 -7.14 7.25
CA LEU A 85 -8.76 -6.50 7.97
C LEU A 85 -8.23 -5.17 8.49
N SER A 86 -8.63 -4.05 7.91
CA SER A 86 -8.18 -2.74 8.39
C SER A 86 -9.05 -2.25 9.54
N VAL A 87 -8.42 -1.72 10.58
CA VAL A 87 -9.11 -1.12 11.73
C VAL A 87 -8.64 0.30 11.94
N GLU A 88 -9.55 1.23 11.73
CA GLU A 88 -9.35 2.64 12.04
C GLU A 88 -9.68 2.91 13.52
N THR A 89 -8.95 3.82 14.15
CA THR A 89 -9.22 4.23 15.54
C THR A 89 -9.43 5.72 15.60
N ALA A 90 -10.43 6.17 16.37
CA ALA A 90 -10.59 7.60 16.65
C ALA A 90 -9.33 8.18 17.30
N ASP A 91 -9.00 9.41 16.92
CA ASP A 91 -7.81 10.12 17.41
C ASP A 91 -8.18 11.48 17.98
N ASN A 92 -7.57 11.84 19.11
CA ASN A 92 -7.73 13.15 19.74
C ASN A 92 -6.77 14.20 19.18
N ARG A 93 -5.93 13.83 18.20
CA ARG A 93 -4.83 14.63 17.64
C ARG A 93 -3.68 14.86 18.63
N ASP A 94 -3.56 13.98 19.61
CA ASP A 94 -2.48 14.00 20.60
C ASP A 94 -1.35 13.02 20.25
N ASN A 95 -1.48 12.26 19.14
CA ASN A 95 -0.60 11.15 18.76
C ASN A 95 -0.47 10.08 19.87
N GLY A 96 -1.39 10.09 20.83
CA GLY A 96 -1.33 9.32 22.05
C GLY A 96 -1.70 7.85 21.85
N PRO A 97 -1.59 7.05 22.93
CA PRO A 97 -2.07 5.68 22.94
C PRO A 97 -3.60 5.64 22.72
N LEU A 98 -4.09 4.48 22.28
CA LEU A 98 -5.50 4.12 22.45
C LEU A 98 -5.88 4.26 23.92
N ASN A 99 -7.03 4.89 24.18
CA ASN A 99 -7.57 4.94 25.53
C ASN A 99 -8.02 3.53 25.98
N ASP A 100 -8.32 3.37 27.27
CA ASP A 100 -8.66 2.07 27.82
C ASP A 100 -9.87 1.41 27.14
N ALA A 101 -10.89 2.19 26.79
CA ALA A 101 -12.07 1.64 26.11
C ALA A 101 -11.74 1.12 24.71
N GLN A 102 -10.96 1.90 23.94
CA GLN A 102 -10.46 1.49 22.63
C GLN A 102 -9.57 0.25 22.72
N LEU A 103 -8.66 0.21 23.69
CA LEU A 103 -7.69 -0.88 23.86
C LEU A 103 -8.38 -2.21 24.23
N ARG A 104 -9.37 -2.17 25.12
CA ARG A 104 -10.20 -3.34 25.46
C ARG A 104 -10.94 -3.87 24.23
N THR A 105 -11.56 -2.99 23.46
CA THR A 105 -12.27 -3.36 22.23
C THR A 105 -11.33 -3.91 21.17
N PHE A 106 -10.14 -3.31 21.00
CA PHE A 106 -9.14 -3.77 20.05
C PHE A 106 -8.59 -5.16 20.41
N ALA A 107 -8.35 -5.43 21.70
CA ALA A 107 -7.96 -6.76 22.17
C ALA A 107 -9.06 -7.81 21.97
N ARG A 108 -10.31 -7.46 22.26
CA ARG A 108 -11.48 -8.32 21.98
C ARG A 108 -11.63 -8.61 20.48
N LEU A 109 -11.41 -7.60 19.63
CA LEU A 109 -11.41 -7.76 18.18
C LEU A 109 -10.29 -8.71 17.72
N TRP A 110 -9.08 -8.58 18.27
CA TRP A 110 -7.96 -9.47 17.94
C TRP A 110 -8.27 -10.93 18.26
N LEU A 111 -8.82 -11.22 19.45
CA LEU A 111 -9.24 -12.58 19.82
C LEU A 111 -10.28 -13.14 18.85
N TRP A 112 -11.31 -12.36 18.52
CA TRP A 112 -12.33 -12.77 17.56
C TRP A 112 -11.75 -13.03 16.17
N VAL A 113 -10.79 -12.21 15.70
CA VAL A 113 -10.11 -12.41 14.43
C VAL A 113 -9.35 -13.73 14.41
N LEU A 114 -8.60 -14.06 15.47
CA LEU A 114 -7.86 -15.32 15.57
C LEU A 114 -8.78 -16.54 15.56
N GLU A 115 -9.92 -16.46 16.23
CA GLU A 115 -10.93 -17.53 16.26
C GLU A 115 -11.63 -17.69 14.90
N THR A 116 -11.98 -16.58 14.25
CA THR A 116 -12.83 -16.56 13.05
C THR A 116 -12.03 -16.77 11.76
N HIS A 117 -10.77 -16.32 11.73
CA HIS A 117 -9.94 -16.32 10.54
C HIS A 117 -8.66 -17.13 10.79
N PRO A 118 -8.68 -18.47 10.62
CA PRO A 118 -7.53 -19.34 10.93
C PRO A 118 -6.30 -19.06 10.04
N THR A 119 -6.47 -18.30 8.97
CA THR A 119 -5.39 -17.81 8.10
C THR A 119 -4.62 -16.62 8.68
N VAL A 120 -5.11 -16.02 9.78
CA VAL A 120 -4.43 -14.97 10.55
C VAL A 120 -3.66 -15.61 11.71
N PRO A 121 -2.31 -15.65 11.68
CA PRO A 121 -1.53 -16.22 12.77
C PRO A 121 -1.47 -15.28 13.98
N ASN A 122 -1.39 -15.86 15.19
CA ASN A 122 -1.11 -15.09 16.41
C ASN A 122 0.38 -14.73 16.51
N GLN A 123 0.79 -13.73 15.74
CA GLN A 123 2.14 -13.15 15.74
C GLN A 123 2.06 -11.67 15.35
N ILE A 124 3.14 -10.92 15.56
CA ILE A 124 3.30 -9.61 14.91
C ILE A 124 3.73 -9.78 13.45
N ALA A 125 3.15 -8.98 12.57
CA ALA A 125 3.67 -8.77 11.22
C ALA A 125 5.05 -8.10 11.32
N ARG A 126 5.99 -8.57 10.51
CA ARG A 126 7.41 -8.16 10.57
C ARG A 126 8.04 -8.17 9.17
N PRO A 127 9.20 -7.53 8.99
CA PRO A 127 10.01 -7.71 7.77
C PRO A 127 10.16 -9.20 7.42
N GLY A 128 9.76 -9.57 6.20
CA GLY A 128 9.79 -10.96 5.70
C GLY A 128 8.53 -11.80 5.97
N ASP A 129 7.63 -11.40 6.86
CA ASP A 129 6.33 -12.06 7.06
C ASP A 129 5.28 -11.05 7.57
N LEU A 130 4.39 -10.63 6.69
CA LEU A 130 3.40 -9.58 6.97
C LEU A 130 2.06 -10.11 7.47
N ARG A 131 2.01 -11.35 7.96
CA ARG A 131 0.80 -11.97 8.53
C ARG A 131 0.72 -11.73 10.03
N GLY A 132 -0.50 -11.62 10.55
CA GLY A 132 -0.80 -11.44 11.98
C GLY A 132 -1.19 -9.99 12.34
N MET A 133 -0.74 -9.51 13.49
CA MET A 133 -0.97 -8.14 13.97
C MET A 133 -0.08 -7.15 13.21
N ALA A 134 -0.67 -6.27 12.41
CA ALA A 134 0.03 -5.31 11.56
C ALA A 134 -0.38 -3.86 11.87
N TRP A 135 0.35 -2.90 11.33
CA TRP A 135 0.02 -1.47 11.39
C TRP A 135 0.41 -0.79 10.09
N HIS A 136 -0.32 0.26 9.72
CA HIS A 136 -0.24 0.87 8.38
C HIS A 136 1.19 1.26 7.98
N ARG A 137 1.97 1.77 8.94
CA ARG A 137 3.37 2.17 8.73
C ARG A 137 4.28 1.09 8.16
N LEU A 138 3.99 -0.19 8.39
CA LEU A 138 4.75 -1.29 7.80
C LEU A 138 4.77 -1.20 6.27
N GLY A 139 3.78 -0.60 5.62
CA GLY A 139 3.77 -0.34 4.18
C GLY A 139 3.91 1.12 3.78
N VAL A 140 4.41 1.98 4.66
CA VAL A 140 4.64 3.40 4.42
C VAL A 140 6.14 3.67 4.32
N GLU A 141 6.55 4.44 3.31
CA GLU A 141 7.91 4.97 3.23
C GLU A 141 8.07 6.15 4.18
N GLY A 142 9.17 6.25 4.92
CA GLY A 142 9.42 7.40 5.80
C GLY A 142 10.68 7.24 6.64
N ASN A 143 11.05 8.31 7.34
CA ASN A 143 12.14 8.26 8.32
C ASN A 143 11.53 8.04 9.71
N PHE A 144 11.54 6.79 10.18
CA PHE A 144 11.00 6.39 11.48
C PHE A 144 12.10 5.97 12.46
N GLY A 145 13.29 6.55 12.29
CA GLY A 145 14.48 6.17 13.03
C GLY A 145 15.31 5.10 12.31
N ALA A 146 16.49 4.82 12.85
CA ALA A 146 17.35 3.76 12.35
C ALA A 146 16.67 2.40 12.56
N TYR A 147 16.76 1.52 11.56
CA TYR A 147 16.18 0.18 11.67
C TYR A 147 16.75 -0.57 12.88
N ASN A 148 15.85 -1.02 13.74
CA ASN A 148 16.16 -1.90 14.85
C ASN A 148 15.23 -3.13 14.78
N PRO A 149 15.77 -4.35 14.58
CA PRO A 149 14.95 -5.57 14.53
C PRO A 149 14.25 -5.91 15.85
N HIS A 150 14.58 -5.24 16.95
CA HIS A 150 13.93 -5.39 18.26
C HIS A 150 12.97 -4.24 18.59
N ASP A 151 12.87 -3.21 17.74
CA ASP A 151 11.93 -2.10 17.91
C ASP A 151 10.97 -1.99 16.72
N PRO A 152 9.74 -2.52 16.85
CA PRO A 152 8.71 -2.45 15.82
C PRO A 152 8.34 -1.04 15.34
N CYS A 153 8.59 0.00 16.16
CA CYS A 153 8.31 1.39 15.78
C CYS A 153 9.21 1.88 14.63
N THR A 154 10.37 1.24 14.45
CA THR A 154 11.33 1.56 13.38
C THR A 154 11.04 0.83 12.07
N TRP A 155 10.07 -0.09 12.06
CA TRP A 155 9.77 -0.90 10.88
C TRP A 155 8.82 -0.17 9.94
N SER A 156 9.16 -0.21 8.66
CA SER A 156 8.45 0.52 7.62
C SER A 156 8.57 -0.20 6.28
N ARG A 157 8.02 0.41 5.21
CA ARG A 157 8.19 -0.09 3.84
C ARG A 157 9.64 -0.39 3.49
N ALA A 158 10.59 0.40 4.02
CA ALA A 158 12.01 0.22 3.74
C ALA A 158 12.55 -1.16 4.17
N GLN A 159 11.91 -1.81 5.15
CA GLN A 159 12.30 -3.14 5.62
C GLN A 159 11.36 -4.24 5.14
N THR A 160 10.08 -3.93 4.99
CA THR A 160 9.05 -4.92 4.65
C THR A 160 8.88 -5.12 3.15
N GLY A 161 9.26 -4.12 2.33
CA GLY A 161 8.92 -4.03 0.91
C GLY A 161 7.45 -3.76 0.62
N ALA A 162 6.60 -3.63 1.64
CA ALA A 162 5.16 -3.48 1.49
C ALA A 162 4.78 -2.08 0.99
N VAL A 163 3.81 -1.98 0.08
CA VAL A 163 3.32 -0.69 -0.45
C VAL A 163 1.87 -0.46 -0.02
N TRP A 164 1.69 -0.05 1.23
CA TRP A 164 0.36 0.21 1.80
C TRP A 164 -0.04 1.68 1.77
N SER A 165 0.93 2.58 1.54
CA SER A 165 0.66 3.94 1.11
C SER A 165 1.74 4.43 0.16
N THR A 166 1.33 5.25 -0.79
CA THR A 166 2.22 6.03 -1.66
C THR A 166 2.72 7.31 -0.97
N ALA A 167 2.08 7.72 0.12
CA ALA A 167 2.46 8.92 0.85
C ALA A 167 3.64 8.66 1.79
N ARG A 168 4.69 9.46 1.65
CA ARG A 168 5.89 9.39 2.50
C ARG A 168 5.66 10.07 3.84
N GLY A 169 6.18 9.48 4.91
CA GLY A 169 6.20 10.05 6.26
C GLY A 169 4.86 9.96 7.01
N LYS A 170 3.86 9.22 6.48
CA LYS A 170 2.63 8.98 7.23
C LYS A 170 2.95 8.24 8.52
N THR A 171 2.61 8.85 9.65
CA THR A 171 2.92 8.31 10.98
C THR A 171 1.90 7.30 11.48
N CYS A 172 0.75 7.19 10.82
CA CYS A 172 -0.35 6.27 11.16
C CYS A 172 0.14 4.84 11.47
N PRO A 173 -0.19 4.24 12.63
CA PRO A 173 -1.07 4.73 13.70
C PRO A 173 -0.36 5.47 14.87
N THR A 174 0.89 5.90 14.73
CA THR A 174 1.83 6.41 15.76
C THR A 174 2.51 5.32 16.59
N ASP A 175 3.67 5.64 17.18
CA ASP A 175 4.49 4.69 17.96
C ASP A 175 3.76 4.20 19.21
N ALA A 176 2.98 5.08 19.84
CA ALA A 176 2.22 4.73 21.04
C ALA A 176 1.23 3.59 20.74
N LYS A 177 0.51 3.69 19.61
CA LYS A 177 -0.44 2.66 19.18
C LYS A 177 0.26 1.41 18.67
N ILE A 178 1.41 1.53 18.00
CA ILE A 178 2.22 0.36 17.58
C ILE A 178 2.64 -0.47 18.81
N ARG A 179 3.14 0.17 19.87
CA ARG A 179 3.53 -0.54 21.11
C ARG A 179 2.35 -1.24 21.76
N GLN A 180 1.17 -0.61 21.78
CA GLN A 180 -0.05 -1.25 22.29
C GLN A 180 -0.49 -2.43 21.41
N ALA A 181 -0.37 -2.34 20.09
CA ALA A 181 -0.68 -3.46 19.21
C ALA A 181 0.22 -4.67 19.46
N VAL A 182 1.52 -4.45 19.67
CA VAL A 182 2.47 -5.50 20.06
C VAL A 182 2.08 -6.10 21.42
N ALA A 183 1.72 -5.27 22.40
CA ALA A 183 1.34 -5.75 23.73
C ALA A 183 0.02 -6.54 23.72
N VAL A 184 -0.99 -6.06 22.97
CA VAL A 184 -2.26 -6.77 22.75
C VAL A 184 -2.03 -8.09 22.04
N GLN A 185 -1.16 -8.16 21.03
CA GLN A 185 -0.84 -9.41 20.37
C GLN A 185 -0.22 -10.43 21.34
N ALA A 186 0.69 -9.98 22.20
CA ALA A 186 1.39 -10.84 23.16
C ALA A 186 0.46 -11.40 24.25
N ASN A 187 -0.48 -10.60 24.74
CA ASN A 187 -1.43 -11.02 25.78
C ASN A 187 -2.78 -10.28 25.69
N PRO A 188 -3.66 -10.66 24.75
CA PRO A 188 -4.92 -9.94 24.55
C PRO A 188 -5.89 -10.10 25.74
N HIS A 189 -5.86 -11.23 26.43
CA HIS A 189 -6.71 -11.53 27.58
C HIS A 189 -6.49 -10.55 28.75
N ALA A 190 -5.26 -10.08 28.96
CA ALA A 190 -4.97 -9.07 29.99
C ALA A 190 -5.80 -7.78 29.83
N TYR A 191 -6.23 -7.46 28.61
CA TYR A 191 -7.03 -6.28 28.32
C TYR A 191 -8.53 -6.58 28.33
N VAL A 192 -8.97 -7.81 28.05
CA VAL A 192 -10.40 -8.16 27.99
C VAL A 192 -10.96 -8.50 29.37
N ASP A 193 -10.18 -9.16 30.23
CA ASP A 193 -10.66 -9.76 31.49
C ASP A 193 -10.63 -8.78 32.68
N GLY A 194 -10.54 -7.47 32.43
CA GLY A 194 -10.51 -6.44 33.48
C GLY A 194 -9.15 -6.23 34.15
N GLY A 195 -8.06 -6.74 33.54
CA GLY A 195 -6.70 -6.44 33.97
C GLY A 195 -6.40 -4.94 33.81
N ASN A 196 -5.81 -4.32 34.83
CA ASN A 196 -5.44 -2.91 34.82
C ASN A 196 -4.39 -2.65 33.71
N PRO A 197 -4.68 -1.88 32.65
CA PRO A 197 -3.76 -1.66 31.52
C PRO A 197 -2.43 -1.02 31.93
N ALA A 198 -2.39 -0.38 33.11
CA ALA A 198 -1.21 0.30 33.64
C ALA A 198 -0.10 -0.64 34.18
N SER A 199 -0.35 -1.96 34.31
CA SER A 199 0.63 -2.90 34.90
C SER A 199 1.45 -3.71 33.88
N VAL A 200 1.17 -3.61 32.58
CA VAL A 200 1.88 -4.39 31.55
C VAL A 200 3.07 -3.60 31.01
N GLN A 201 4.24 -3.80 31.60
CA GLN A 201 5.53 -3.31 31.07
C GLN A 201 5.92 -4.09 29.80
N PRO A 202 6.60 -3.45 28.82
CA PRO A 202 7.05 -4.13 27.61
C PRO A 202 8.16 -5.14 27.96
N VAL A 203 7.91 -6.42 27.66
CA VAL A 203 8.90 -7.49 27.84
C VAL A 203 9.93 -7.43 26.71
N ALA A 204 11.19 -7.21 27.06
CA ALA A 204 12.32 -7.38 26.16
C ALA A 204 12.42 -8.85 25.71
N THR A 205 12.28 -9.13 24.42
CA THR A 205 12.41 -10.49 23.89
C THR A 205 13.79 -10.73 23.31
N SER A 206 14.58 -11.56 24.00
CA SER A 206 15.79 -12.19 23.47
C SER A 206 15.43 -13.55 22.86
N HIS A 207 15.45 -13.70 21.54
CA HIS A 207 15.55 -15.04 20.93
C HIS A 207 16.35 -15.00 19.62
N GLN A 208 17.42 -15.79 19.59
CA GLN A 208 18.31 -16.02 18.45
C GLN A 208 17.54 -16.64 17.28
N ALA A 209 17.72 -16.10 16.06
CA ALA A 209 17.19 -16.67 14.82
C ALA A 209 18.34 -17.17 13.93
N ALA A 210 18.20 -18.40 13.43
CA ALA A 210 19.08 -18.98 12.41
C ALA A 210 18.88 -18.28 11.05
N LYS A 211 19.98 -18.13 10.29
CA LYS A 211 20.02 -17.42 9.00
C LYS A 211 19.21 -18.17 7.91
N PRO A 212 18.37 -17.48 7.10
CA PRO A 212 17.82 -18.05 5.87
C PRO A 212 18.86 -18.04 4.73
N ARG A 213 18.76 -19.03 3.82
CA ARG A 213 19.68 -19.31 2.72
C ARG A 213 19.22 -18.65 1.42
N ALA A 214 20.13 -18.08 0.64
CA ALA A 214 19.87 -17.41 -0.64
C ALA A 214 19.69 -18.38 -1.83
N ILE A 215 18.92 -17.96 -2.84
CA ILE A 215 18.77 -18.64 -4.15
C ILE A 215 19.65 -17.92 -5.20
N PRO A 216 20.50 -18.61 -5.99
CA PRO A 216 21.42 -17.98 -6.95
C PRO A 216 20.77 -17.51 -8.26
N ALA A 217 21.33 -16.43 -8.82
CA ALA A 217 20.88 -15.69 -10.00
C ALA A 217 21.06 -16.40 -11.37
N ALA A 218 21.27 -17.70 -11.43
CA ALA A 218 21.68 -18.40 -12.65
C ALA A 218 20.54 -18.91 -13.56
N ASN A 219 19.27 -18.63 -13.25
CA ASN A 219 18.13 -19.34 -13.86
C ASN A 219 17.23 -18.52 -14.81
N TYR A 220 17.68 -17.42 -15.42
CA TYR A 220 16.86 -16.72 -16.42
C TYR A 220 17.60 -16.43 -17.72
N THR A 221 17.29 -17.21 -18.76
CA THR A 221 17.60 -16.91 -20.16
C THR A 221 16.72 -15.77 -20.65
N ALA A 222 17.34 -14.79 -21.32
CA ALA A 222 16.64 -13.72 -22.04
C ALA A 222 15.64 -14.32 -23.04
N VAL A 223 14.39 -13.87 -23.00
CA VAL A 223 13.40 -14.24 -24.02
C VAL A 223 13.78 -13.54 -25.34
N PRO A 224 13.79 -14.25 -26.49
CA PRO A 224 14.14 -13.64 -27.77
C PRO A 224 13.17 -12.52 -28.14
N THR A 225 13.74 -11.42 -28.62
CA THR A 225 13.03 -10.27 -29.18
C THR A 225 12.16 -10.74 -30.36
N PRO A 226 10.84 -10.49 -30.39
CA PRO A 226 10.06 -10.75 -31.59
C PRO A 226 10.50 -9.79 -32.70
N GLU A 227 10.78 -10.39 -33.86
CA GLU A 227 11.33 -9.83 -35.10
C GLU A 227 10.34 -8.92 -35.84
N ARG A 228 9.59 -8.07 -35.14
CA ARG A 228 8.81 -6.99 -35.76
C ARG A 228 9.46 -5.66 -35.45
N ALA A 229 9.98 -5.05 -36.51
CA ALA A 229 10.63 -3.75 -36.53
C ALA A 229 9.94 -2.75 -35.59
N TYR A 230 10.64 -2.43 -34.49
CA TYR A 230 10.32 -1.31 -33.62
C TYR A 230 10.52 -0.02 -34.42
N THR A 231 9.48 0.43 -35.11
CA THR A 231 9.48 1.79 -35.64
C THR A 231 9.50 2.75 -34.47
N ARG A 232 10.48 3.65 -34.47
CA ARG A 232 10.77 4.75 -33.53
C ARG A 232 9.60 5.73 -33.28
N THR A 233 8.37 5.40 -33.69
CA THR A 233 7.26 6.34 -33.90
C THR A 233 6.06 6.15 -32.97
N ALA A 234 6.00 5.11 -32.13
CA ALA A 234 4.93 4.95 -31.16
C ALA A 234 5.28 5.62 -29.81
N ARG A 235 5.44 6.95 -29.84
CA ARG A 235 5.48 7.77 -28.62
C ARG A 235 4.15 7.64 -27.87
N PRO A 236 4.12 7.86 -26.54
CA PRO A 236 2.86 8.00 -25.81
C PRO A 236 1.93 9.05 -26.47
N GLY A 237 0.63 9.07 -26.19
CA GLY A 237 -0.30 10.12 -26.69
C GLY A 237 -0.62 10.19 -28.20
N ARG A 238 0.17 9.58 -29.11
CA ARG A 238 -0.09 9.65 -30.58
C ARG A 238 -1.04 8.59 -31.13
N THR A 239 -1.43 7.62 -30.32
CA THR A 239 -2.36 6.54 -30.69
C THR A 239 -3.72 6.79 -30.05
N GLN A 240 -4.72 6.95 -30.92
CA GLN A 240 -6.07 7.47 -30.71
C GLN A 240 -6.98 6.61 -29.79
N TYR A 241 -6.51 6.25 -28.60
CA TYR A 241 -7.14 5.27 -27.69
C TYR A 241 -7.38 5.80 -26.25
N TYR A 242 -7.64 7.09 -26.10
CA TYR A 242 -7.92 7.72 -24.80
C TYR A 242 -9.32 8.35 -24.77
N PRO A 243 -10.23 7.94 -23.86
CA PRO A 243 -11.29 8.85 -23.42
C PRO A 243 -10.63 9.98 -22.62
N ALA A 244 -10.88 11.23 -23.05
CA ALA A 244 -10.25 12.46 -22.56
C ALA A 244 -10.45 12.73 -21.04
N ASP A 245 -11.31 11.95 -20.41
CA ASP A 245 -11.74 12.02 -19.02
C ASP A 245 -10.86 11.22 -18.03
N TYR A 246 -9.84 10.48 -18.51
CA TYR A 246 -8.99 9.62 -17.67
C TYR A 246 -7.60 10.19 -17.29
N LEU A 247 -7.13 11.25 -17.96
CA LEU A 247 -5.87 11.92 -17.67
C LEU A 247 -6.17 13.28 -17.07
N ILE A 248 -6.53 13.29 -15.79
CA ILE A 248 -6.58 14.53 -15.02
C ILE A 248 -5.12 14.91 -14.77
N ASN A 249 -4.70 16.11 -15.19
CA ASN A 249 -3.42 16.71 -14.80
C ASN A 249 -3.49 17.14 -13.32
N ASP A 250 -3.66 16.16 -12.44
CA ASP A 250 -3.75 16.34 -10.99
C ASP A 250 -2.43 16.07 -10.27
N GLY A 251 -1.38 15.67 -11.00
CA GLY A 251 -0.09 15.31 -10.44
C GLY A 251 -0.15 14.07 -9.55
N VAL A 252 -1.13 13.18 -9.77
CA VAL A 252 -1.30 11.94 -9.00
C VAL A 252 -0.95 10.72 -9.86
N TRP A 253 -0.07 9.85 -9.34
CA TRP A 253 0.16 8.52 -9.91
C TRP A 253 -1.02 7.61 -9.57
N GLY A 254 -2.09 7.69 -10.36
CA GLY A 254 -3.31 6.92 -10.16
C GLY A 254 -3.49 5.75 -11.14
N PRO A 255 -4.52 4.92 -10.94
CA PRO A 255 -4.83 3.80 -11.83
C PRO A 255 -5.10 4.20 -13.28
N GLY A 256 -5.63 5.42 -13.51
CA GLY A 256 -5.84 5.94 -14.86
C GLY A 256 -4.52 6.18 -15.61
N LEU A 257 -3.53 6.77 -14.93
CA LEU A 257 -2.20 6.98 -15.49
C LEU A 257 -1.50 5.65 -15.76
N THR A 258 -1.56 4.72 -14.80
CA THR A 258 -0.99 3.39 -14.97
C THR A 258 -1.64 2.61 -16.11
N THR A 259 -2.97 2.61 -16.19
CA THR A 259 -3.71 1.96 -17.29
C THR A 259 -3.25 2.52 -18.63
N SER A 260 -3.03 3.83 -18.70
CA SER A 260 -2.51 4.51 -19.89
C SER A 260 -1.10 4.02 -20.25
N ILE A 261 -0.21 3.89 -19.27
CA ILE A 261 1.15 3.35 -19.45
C ILE A 261 1.10 1.89 -19.91
N GLN A 262 0.31 1.03 -19.26
CA GLN A 262 0.18 -0.39 -19.61
C GLN A 262 -0.39 -0.59 -21.01
N ARG A 263 -1.43 0.17 -21.39
CA ARG A 263 -2.00 0.15 -22.75
C ARG A 263 -0.98 0.56 -23.78
N TRP A 264 -0.25 1.64 -23.52
CA TRP A 264 0.82 2.09 -24.40
C TRP A 264 1.91 1.02 -24.52
N LEU A 265 2.48 0.54 -23.41
CA LEU A 265 3.50 -0.52 -23.39
C LEU A 265 3.02 -1.80 -24.09
N ARG A 266 1.73 -2.15 -23.96
CA ARG A 266 1.11 -3.28 -24.67
C ARG A 266 1.10 -3.06 -26.17
N LEU A 267 0.64 -1.88 -26.60
CA LEU A 267 0.57 -1.50 -28.00
C LEU A 267 1.95 -1.56 -28.66
N ILE A 268 2.99 -1.16 -27.93
CA ILE A 268 4.37 -1.18 -28.40
C ILE A 268 5.11 -2.48 -28.06
N GLY A 269 4.42 -3.52 -27.58
CA GLY A 269 4.98 -4.86 -27.41
C GLY A 269 5.88 -5.09 -26.19
N TYR A 270 5.99 -4.13 -25.27
CA TYR A 270 6.74 -4.28 -24.01
C TYR A 270 5.89 -4.89 -22.88
N TYR A 271 4.56 -4.97 -23.05
CA TYR A 271 3.64 -5.50 -22.05
C TYR A 271 2.71 -6.56 -22.67
N PRO A 272 3.20 -7.78 -23.00
CA PRO A 272 2.46 -8.77 -23.77
C PRO A 272 1.19 -9.26 -23.05
N GLU A 273 0.10 -9.40 -23.81
CA GLU A 273 -1.21 -9.85 -23.29
C GLU A 273 -1.24 -11.30 -22.87
N THR A 274 -0.33 -12.11 -23.40
CA THR A 274 -0.14 -13.51 -23.02
C THR A 274 0.48 -13.66 -21.63
N GLU A 275 1.14 -12.63 -21.11
CA GLU A 275 1.83 -12.69 -19.82
C GLU A 275 1.18 -11.82 -18.76
N TRP A 276 0.71 -10.62 -19.13
CA TRP A 276 0.26 -9.63 -18.15
C TRP A 276 -1.11 -9.06 -18.51
N VAL A 277 -1.82 -8.50 -17.53
CA VAL A 277 -3.14 -7.87 -17.73
C VAL A 277 -3.04 -6.36 -17.55
N ILE A 278 -3.88 -5.60 -18.25
CA ILE A 278 -4.05 -4.17 -17.97
C ILE A 278 -4.99 -4.09 -16.77
N ASP A 279 -4.46 -3.75 -15.61
CA ASP A 279 -5.16 -3.73 -14.33
C ASP A 279 -5.16 -2.35 -13.66
N GLY A 280 -4.43 -1.38 -14.23
CA GLY A 280 -4.24 -0.06 -13.63
C GLY A 280 -3.31 -0.07 -12.41
N ASP A 281 -2.65 -1.20 -12.11
CA ASP A 281 -1.71 -1.35 -11.01
C ASP A 281 -0.26 -1.24 -11.52
N PHE A 282 0.49 -0.26 -10.99
CA PHE A 282 1.87 -0.06 -11.38
C PHE A 282 2.75 -1.00 -10.57
N GLY A 283 2.61 -2.29 -10.87
CA GLY A 283 3.34 -3.38 -10.23
C GLY A 283 4.65 -3.73 -10.95
N PRO A 284 5.35 -4.77 -10.47
CA PRO A 284 6.64 -5.18 -11.03
C PRO A 284 6.61 -5.48 -12.52
N ALA A 285 5.51 -6.02 -13.04
CA ALA A 285 5.34 -6.27 -14.47
C ALA A 285 5.35 -4.95 -15.28
N THR A 286 4.54 -3.97 -14.87
CA THR A 286 4.46 -2.66 -15.52
C THR A 286 5.79 -1.91 -15.41
N ALA A 287 6.40 -1.94 -14.22
CA ALA A 287 7.69 -1.34 -13.95
C ALA A 287 8.80 -1.95 -14.81
N ARG A 288 8.86 -3.29 -14.89
CA ARG A 288 9.85 -4.01 -15.69
C ARG A 288 9.70 -3.73 -17.17
N ALA A 289 8.47 -3.73 -17.67
CA ALA A 289 8.16 -3.36 -19.04
C ALA A 289 8.60 -1.93 -19.37
N LEU A 290 8.34 -0.97 -18.46
CA LEU A 290 8.76 0.42 -18.63
C LEU A 290 10.28 0.56 -18.54
N GLN A 291 10.95 -0.08 -17.59
CA GLN A 291 12.43 -0.11 -17.49
C GLN A 291 13.06 -0.68 -18.76
N GLN A 292 12.49 -1.77 -19.30
CA GLN A 292 12.96 -2.38 -20.54
C GLN A 292 12.80 -1.44 -21.73
N TRP A 293 11.66 -0.73 -21.82
CA TRP A 293 11.47 0.30 -22.82
C TRP A 293 12.49 1.44 -22.66
N LEU A 294 12.65 1.98 -21.45
CA LEU A 294 13.59 3.07 -21.15
C LEU A 294 15.03 2.67 -21.51
N ARG A 295 15.43 1.43 -21.25
CA ARG A 295 16.75 0.90 -21.63
C ARG A 295 16.94 0.85 -23.13
N ASN A 296 15.99 0.26 -23.84
CA ASN A 296 16.08 0.09 -25.28
C ASN A 296 16.12 1.44 -26.02
N HIS A 297 15.63 2.52 -25.39
CA HIS A 297 15.66 3.88 -25.94
C HIS A 297 16.82 4.74 -25.39
N GLY A 298 17.71 4.16 -24.59
CA GLY A 298 18.92 4.84 -24.10
C GLY A 298 18.73 5.75 -22.88
N TYR A 299 17.58 5.69 -22.21
CA TYR A 299 17.27 6.50 -21.03
C TYR A 299 17.56 5.78 -19.71
N TYR A 300 17.72 4.46 -19.74
CA TYR A 300 18.05 3.64 -18.57
C TYR A 300 19.33 2.82 -18.84
N GLY A 301 20.34 3.03 -18.01
CA GLY A 301 21.67 2.41 -18.16
C GLY A 301 21.63 0.88 -18.23
N GLN A 302 22.60 0.32 -18.95
CA GLN A 302 22.78 -1.14 -19.09
C GLN A 302 23.23 -1.78 -17.78
N GLU A 303 23.87 -1.00 -16.91
CA GLU A 303 24.36 -1.38 -15.60
C GLU A 303 23.26 -1.62 -14.55
N TYR A 304 22.04 -1.12 -14.79
CA TYR A 304 20.93 -1.28 -13.86
C TYR A 304 20.17 -2.60 -14.11
N LEU A 305 19.28 -3.01 -13.21
CA LEU A 305 18.50 -4.24 -13.36
C LEU A 305 17.11 -3.98 -13.96
N LEU A 306 16.57 -4.96 -14.69
CA LEU A 306 15.17 -4.98 -15.11
C LEU A 306 14.36 -5.82 -14.10
N ASP A 307 14.35 -5.35 -12.87
CA ASP A 307 13.83 -6.07 -11.70
C ASP A 307 12.36 -5.77 -11.38
N GLY A 308 11.77 -4.78 -12.07
CA GLY A 308 10.42 -4.32 -11.75
C GLY A 308 10.36 -3.46 -10.48
N ASP A 309 11.51 -3.06 -9.92
CA ASP A 309 11.57 -2.04 -8.88
C ASP A 309 11.78 -0.65 -9.51
N PHE A 310 10.71 0.13 -9.55
CA PHE A 310 10.73 1.45 -10.18
C PHE A 310 11.27 2.53 -9.24
N GLY A 311 12.55 2.38 -8.87
CA GLY A 311 13.26 3.30 -7.97
C GLY A 311 13.90 4.50 -8.67
N THR A 312 14.81 5.18 -7.96
CA THR A 312 15.44 6.45 -8.36
C THR A 312 15.97 6.46 -9.80
N TYR A 313 16.73 5.45 -10.22
CA TYR A 313 17.30 5.40 -11.57
C TYR A 313 16.24 5.16 -12.65
N SER A 314 15.17 4.43 -12.33
CA SER A 314 14.04 4.24 -13.24
C SER A 314 13.30 5.58 -13.45
N VAL A 315 13.17 6.37 -12.38
CA VAL A 315 12.58 7.72 -12.44
C VAL A 315 13.49 8.70 -13.19
N ILE A 316 14.81 8.66 -13.00
CA ILE A 316 15.77 9.45 -13.81
C ILE A 316 15.61 9.11 -15.29
N GLY A 317 15.49 7.82 -15.63
CA GLY A 317 15.25 7.40 -17.01
C GLY A 317 13.93 7.93 -17.55
N LEU A 318 12.86 7.88 -16.76
CA LEU A 318 11.56 8.42 -17.13
C LEU A 318 11.60 9.94 -17.36
N GLN A 319 12.20 10.70 -16.45
CA GLN A 319 12.42 12.15 -16.58
C GLN A 319 13.28 12.47 -17.82
N SER A 320 14.29 11.64 -18.12
CA SER A 320 15.12 11.77 -19.31
C SER A 320 14.34 11.54 -20.60
N ALA A 321 13.43 10.57 -20.62
CA ALA A 321 12.53 10.32 -21.76
C ALA A 321 11.59 11.51 -21.98
N MET A 322 10.95 12.02 -20.93
CA MET A 322 10.08 13.21 -21.03
C MET A 322 10.86 14.45 -21.48
N ARG A 323 12.11 14.60 -21.02
CA ARG A 323 13.01 15.67 -21.47
C ARG A 323 13.34 15.57 -22.96
N ALA A 324 13.63 14.37 -23.45
CA ALA A 324 13.91 14.16 -24.87
C ALA A 324 12.72 14.53 -25.78
N ASP A 325 11.51 14.46 -25.24
CA ASP A 325 10.27 14.88 -25.91
C ASP A 325 9.87 16.34 -25.63
N GLY A 326 10.72 17.12 -24.93
CA GLY A 326 10.50 18.55 -24.68
C GLY A 326 9.62 18.88 -23.46
N LEU A 327 9.08 17.86 -22.78
CA LEU A 327 8.15 18.03 -21.67
C LEU A 327 8.80 18.15 -20.29
N TYR A 328 10.13 18.10 -20.18
CA TYR A 328 10.86 18.23 -18.91
C TYR A 328 12.13 19.10 -19.10
N PRO A 329 11.96 20.41 -19.38
CA PRO A 329 13.00 21.27 -19.93
C PRO A 329 14.24 21.43 -19.02
N VAL A 330 15.39 21.57 -19.67
CA VAL A 330 16.67 21.85 -19.00
C VAL A 330 16.66 23.28 -18.48
N GLY A 331 17.07 23.46 -17.23
CA GLY A 331 17.12 24.77 -16.56
C GLY A 331 15.90 25.06 -15.68
N GLU A 332 14.76 24.42 -15.96
CA GLU A 332 13.57 24.49 -15.10
C GLU A 332 13.51 23.31 -14.12
N TYR A 333 13.87 22.11 -14.59
CA TYR A 333 13.78 20.90 -13.79
C TYR A 333 15.09 20.09 -13.80
N VAL A 334 15.39 19.41 -12.70
CA VAL A 334 16.56 18.54 -12.54
C VAL A 334 16.14 17.07 -12.67
N LEU A 335 17.04 16.22 -13.17
CA LEU A 335 16.84 14.77 -13.17
C LEU A 335 17.23 14.24 -11.79
N ASP A 336 16.34 14.39 -10.82
CA ASP A 336 16.59 14.08 -9.42
C ASP A 336 16.19 12.64 -9.03
N GLY A 337 15.53 11.91 -9.93
CA GLY A 337 15.00 10.58 -9.63
C GLY A 337 13.88 10.58 -8.59
N VAL A 338 13.28 11.75 -8.32
CA VAL A 338 12.16 11.92 -7.41
C VAL A 338 10.87 11.96 -8.23
N CYS A 339 10.01 10.99 -7.99
CA CYS A 339 8.69 10.94 -8.63
C CYS A 339 7.66 11.78 -7.86
N GLY A 340 7.91 13.08 -7.75
CA GLY A 340 6.99 14.05 -7.13
C GLY A 340 5.96 14.61 -8.10
N ASN A 341 5.09 15.50 -7.60
CA ASN A 341 3.96 16.05 -8.36
C ASN A 341 4.37 16.63 -9.73
N VAL A 342 5.49 17.36 -9.81
CA VAL A 342 5.98 17.92 -11.08
C VAL A 342 6.29 16.82 -12.10
N THR A 343 7.01 15.78 -11.69
CA THR A 343 7.30 14.60 -12.52
C THR A 343 6.00 13.92 -12.97
N LEU A 344 4.98 13.87 -12.10
CA LEU A 344 3.69 13.24 -12.36
C LEU A 344 2.82 14.04 -13.34
N GLU A 345 2.73 15.36 -13.17
CA GLU A 345 2.02 16.24 -14.10
C GLU A 345 2.63 16.14 -15.50
N HIS A 346 3.97 16.11 -15.58
CA HIS A 346 4.67 16.03 -16.86
C HIS A 346 4.51 14.63 -17.48
N LEU A 347 4.47 13.58 -16.67
CA LEU A 347 4.17 12.22 -17.11
C LEU A 347 2.73 12.11 -17.63
N GLN A 348 1.75 12.73 -16.97
CA GLN A 348 0.37 12.76 -17.42
C GLN A 348 0.22 13.47 -18.77
N ARG A 349 0.87 14.63 -18.94
CA ARG A 349 0.93 15.36 -20.22
C ARG A 349 1.65 14.55 -21.30
N TRP A 350 2.75 13.88 -20.94
CA TRP A 350 3.51 13.01 -21.83
C TRP A 350 2.66 11.85 -22.32
N MET A 351 1.86 11.23 -21.44
CA MET A 351 0.90 10.17 -21.80
C MET A 351 -0.31 10.68 -22.59
N ALA A 352 -0.75 11.93 -22.36
CA ALA A 352 -1.84 12.57 -23.10
C ALA A 352 -1.45 12.98 -24.53
N GLY A 353 -0.15 13.18 -24.78
CA GLY A 353 0.32 13.68 -26.07
C GLY A 353 0.39 15.21 -26.16
N ASP A 354 0.27 15.89 -25.02
CA ASP A 354 0.24 17.34 -24.90
C ASP A 354 1.67 17.93 -24.83
N TYR A 355 2.49 17.66 -25.86
CA TYR A 355 3.89 18.12 -26.00
C TYR A 355 4.02 19.58 -26.38
#